data_AF-C7HTN4-F1
#
_entry.id   AF-C7HTN4-F1
#
_cell.length_a   1.000
_cell.length_b   1.000
_cell.length_c   1.000
_cell.angle_alpha   90.00
_cell.angle_beta   90.00
_cell.angle_gamma   90.00
#
_symmetry.space_group_name_H-M   'P 1'
#
loop_
_entity.id
_entity.type
_entity.pdbx_description
1 polymer ?
#
loop_
_entity_poly.entity_id
_entity_poly.type
_entity_poly.pdbx_seq_one_letter_code
_entity_poly.pdbx_strand_id
1 'polypeptide(L)' 'MFNPGLSIGEILKNSDIIDTFKCGNMGGMRRSKTTNTLVLISDILRVFIMINE' A
#
# COMPACT_ATOMS: atom_id res chain seq x y z
N MET A 1 14.69 1.98 -4.72
CA MET A 1 13.80 0.89 -4.29
C MET A 1 13.06 1.34 -3.05
N PHE A 2 11.72 1.33 -3.06
CA PHE A 2 10.91 1.74 -1.91
C PHE A 2 10.85 0.61 -0.87
N ASN A 3 11.19 0.90 0.38
CA ASN A 3 11.13 -0.07 1.49
C ASN A 3 10.30 0.53 2.64
N PRO A 4 9.04 0.11 2.83
CA PRO A 4 8.15 0.68 3.84
C PRO A 4 8.39 0.10 5.25
N GLY A 5 9.25 -0.91 5.42
CA GLY A 5 9.51 -1.52 6.74
C GLY A 5 8.32 -2.30 7.33
N LEU A 6 7.36 -2.69 6.49
CA LEU A 6 6.14 -3.38 6.91
C LEU A 6 6.36 -4.89 7.10
N SER A 7 5.63 -5.47 8.04
CA SER A 7 5.65 -6.92 8.30
C SER A 7 4.41 -7.62 7.74
N ILE A 8 4.58 -8.88 7.33
CA ILE A 8 3.44 -9.70 6.88
C ILE A 8 2.47 -9.90 8.05
N GLY A 9 1.19 -9.60 7.84
CA GLY A 9 0.14 -9.70 8.86
C GLY A 9 -0.01 -8.44 9.72
N GLU A 10 0.75 -7.39 9.46
CA GLU A 10 0.58 -6.10 10.12
C GLU A 10 -0.77 -5.48 9.78
N ILE A 11 -1.46 -4.97 10.81
CA ILE A 11 -2.76 -4.32 10.67
C ILE A 11 -2.52 -2.83 10.43
N LEU A 12 -2.83 -2.36 9.22
CA LEU A 12 -2.68 -0.96 8.81
C LEU A 12 -4.05 -0.29 8.65
N LYS A 13 -4.16 0.95 9.12
CA LYS A 13 -5.32 1.80 8.81
C LYS A 13 -5.18 2.40 7.41
N ASN A 14 -6.29 2.85 6.83
CA ASN A 14 -6.26 3.55 5.56
C ASN A 14 -5.35 4.79 5.57
N SER A 15 -5.28 5.51 6.69
CA SER A 15 -4.35 6.64 6.88
C SER A 15 -2.90 6.21 6.72
N ASP A 16 -2.51 5.09 7.35
CA ASP A 16 -1.14 4.59 7.36
C ASP A 16 -0.71 4.19 5.94
N ILE A 17 -1.63 3.61 5.17
CA ILE A 17 -1.43 3.26 3.76
C ILE A 17 -1.23 4.53 2.92
N ILE A 18 -2.08 5.55 3.10
CA ILE A 18 -1.97 6.82 2.36
C ILE A 18 -0.64 7.50 2.66
N ASP A 19 -0.23 7.54 3.93
CA ASP A 19 0.99 8.21 4.36
C ASP A 19 2.25 7.45 3.94
N THR A 20 2.24 6.12 3.99
CA THR A 20 3.37 5.26 3.62
C THR A 20 3.57 5.23 2.10
N PHE A 21 2.50 4.98 1.35
CA PHE A 21 2.58 4.79 -0.10
C PHE A 21 2.33 6.07 -0.91
N LYS A 22 1.91 7.17 -0.28
CA LYS A 22 1.57 8.43 -0.97
C LYS A 22 0.54 8.23 -2.10
N CYS A 23 -0.49 7.41 -1.82
CA CYS A 23 -1.56 7.08 -2.76
C CYS A 23 -2.94 7.59 -2.27
N GLY A 24 -3.93 7.67 -3.16
CA GLY A 24 -5.30 8.10 -2.80
C GLY A 24 -6.09 7.07 -1.97
N ASN A 25 -7.22 7.47 -1.39
CA ASN A 25 -8.04 6.65 -0.49
C ASN A 25 -9.12 5.78 -1.20
N MET A 26 -8.84 5.29 -2.42
CA MET A 26 -9.82 4.53 -3.24
C MET A 26 -9.77 3.02 -2.95
N GLY A 27 -10.86 2.27 -3.14
CA GLY A 27 -10.86 0.81 -2.96
C GLY A 27 -10.14 0.05 -4.09
N GLY A 28 -9.86 -1.24 -3.88
CA GLY A 28 -9.37 -2.16 -4.91
C GLY A 28 -7.88 -2.05 -5.20
N MET A 29 -7.47 -1.07 -6.01
CA MET A 29 -6.07 -0.91 -6.44
C MET A 29 -5.67 0.56 -6.44
N ARG A 30 -4.51 0.86 -5.85
CA ARG A 30 -3.98 2.23 -5.71
C ARG A 30 -2.58 2.29 -6.30
N ARG A 31 -2.42 3.04 -7.40
CA ARG A 31 -1.10 3.33 -7.96
C ARG A 31 -0.51 4.57 -7.30
N SER A 32 0.69 4.45 -6.75
CA SER A 32 1.50 5.59 -6.33
C SER A 32 2.56 5.90 -7.37
N LYS A 33 2.59 7.15 -7.84
CA LYS A 33 3.66 7.65 -8.70
C LYS A 33 4.90 8.04 -7.88
N THR A 34 4.72 8.42 -6.61
CA THR A 34 5.79 8.90 -5.74
C THR A 34 6.69 7.76 -5.27
N THR A 35 6.11 6.63 -4.87
CA THR A 35 6.85 5.45 -4.42
C THR A 35 7.04 4.40 -5.53
N ASN A 36 6.46 4.65 -6.71
CA ASN A 36 6.40 3.70 -7.82
C ASN A 36 5.83 2.32 -7.43
N THR A 37 4.80 2.30 -6.59
CA THR A 37 4.17 1.06 -6.09
C THR A 37 2.73 0.93 -6.55
N LEU A 38 2.26 -0.31 -6.66
CA LEU A 38 0.84 -0.66 -6.78
C LEU A 38 0.38 -1.32 -5.48
N VAL A 39 -0.54 -0.68 -4.77
CA VAL A 39 -1.13 -1.19 -3.53
C VAL A 39 -2.48 -1.82 -3.85
N LEU A 40 -2.62 -3.11 -3.59
CA LEU A 40 -3.85 -3.88 -3.76
C LEU A 40 -4.51 -4.02 -2.39
N ILE A 41 -5.77 -3.61 -2.30
CA ILE A 41 -6.57 -3.69 -1.08
C ILE A 41 -7.69 -4.69 -1.32
N SER A 42 -7.59 -5.83 -0.66
CA SER A 42 -8.65 -6.84 -0.57
C SER A 42 -9.21 -6.84 0.86
N ASP A 43 -10.48 -7.23 1.00
CA ASP A 43 -11.35 -6.87 2.12
C ASP A 43 -10.68 -6.91 3.51
N ILE A 44 -10.59 -5.70 4.09
CA ILE A 44 -10.23 -5.23 5.44
C ILE A 44 -8.92 -5.70 6.12
N LEU A 45 -8.36 -6.87 5.81
CA LEU A 45 -7.23 -7.43 6.60
C LEU A 45 -5.93 -7.62 5.84
N ARG A 46 -5.94 -7.57 4.50
CA ARG A 46 -4.76 -7.96 3.71
C ARG A 46 -4.47 -6.96 2.60
N VAL A 47 -3.45 -6.13 2.84
CA VAL A 47 -2.84 -5.26 1.83
C VAL A 47 -1.75 -6.06 1.13
N PHE A 48 -1.84 -6.18 -0.19
CA PHE A 48 -0.79 -6.75 -1.04
C PHE A 48 -0.07 -5.61 -1.76
N ILE A 49 1.25 -5.52 -1.61
CA ILE A 49 2.07 -4.48 -2.23
C ILE A 49 2.87 -5.15 -3.35
N MET A 50 2.64 -4.73 -4.59
CA MET A 50 3.43 -5.14 -5.74
C MET A 50 4.44 -4.02 -6.06
N ILE A 51 5.73 -4.33 -5.91
CA ILE A 51 6.84 -3.46 -6.32
C ILE A 51 7.33 -3.99 -7.67
N ASN A 52 7.32 -3.16 -8.71
CA ASN A 52 8.03 -3.47 -9.96
C ASN A 52 9.51 -3.10 -9.78
N GLU A 53 10.40 -3.96 -10.29
CA GLU A 53 11.84 -3.71 -10.39
C GLU A 53 12.15 -2.43 -11.19
#